data_AF-A0A7R9CSK8-F1
#
_entry.id   AF-A0A7R9CSK8-F1
#
_cell.length_a   1.000
_cell.length_b   1.000
_cell.length_c   1.000
_cell.angle_alpha   90.00
_cell.angle_beta   90.00
_cell.angle_gamma   90.00
#
_symmetry.space_group_name_H-M   'P 1'
#
loop_
_entity.id
_entity.type
_entity.pdbx_description
1 polymer ?
#
loop_
_entity_poly.entity_id
_entity_poly.type
_entity_poly.pdbx_seq_one_letter_code
_entity_poly.pdbx_strand_id
1 'polypeptide(L)'
;MEDQFVVRQVHTSLSSDSLESAHALSVDVGSPDSIWSIFSTITYNKGKHRASVIRMMEHFMTHETFRKGLSNYLAAHGNKTAEPDDLFANLDSQYLLDFPNRPVSVKTVMDTWTLQSGHPVITITRNYISGALTVTQERFYLRRSGDSTDTHDYKWWVPLTYTSNTNRDFLSTTTRTWMNSASSQITINNLGASANDWVIFNVQQIGFYRVNYDAQNWALLANYLNSESFTNIHVLNRAQLLDDAFNL
;
A
#
# COMPACT_ATOMS: atom_id res chain seq x y z
N MET A 1 6.13 6.79 -17.69
CA MET A 1 5.10 5.72 -17.78
C MET A 1 4.65 5.34 -16.37
N GLU A 2 5.58 5.13 -15.43
CA GLU A 2 5.24 4.90 -14.01
C GLU A 2 4.46 6.04 -13.35
N ASP A 3 4.82 7.31 -13.62
CA ASP A 3 4.08 8.43 -13.03
C ASP A 3 2.59 8.43 -13.38
N GLN A 4 2.27 8.02 -14.62
CA GLN A 4 0.89 7.90 -15.07
C GLN A 4 0.17 6.69 -14.45
N PHE A 5 0.91 5.66 -14.04
CA PHE A 5 0.34 4.49 -13.39
C PHE A 5 -0.28 4.86 -12.04
N VAL A 6 0.39 5.70 -11.24
CA VAL A 6 -0.14 6.13 -9.94
C VAL A 6 -1.47 6.85 -10.11
N VAL A 7 -1.52 7.88 -10.96
CA VAL A 7 -2.74 8.69 -11.13
C VAL A 7 -3.86 7.91 -11.81
N ARG A 8 -3.56 7.13 -12.87
CA ARG A 8 -4.60 6.46 -13.67
C ARG A 8 -5.04 5.12 -13.10
N GLN A 9 -4.17 4.46 -12.35
CA GLN A 9 -4.43 3.14 -11.79
C GLN A 9 -4.65 3.22 -10.29
N VAL A 10 -3.63 3.61 -9.51
CA VAL A 10 -3.68 3.59 -8.03
C VAL A 10 -4.82 4.46 -7.50
N HIS A 11 -4.88 5.75 -7.85
CA HIS A 11 -5.93 6.66 -7.33
C HIS A 11 -7.34 6.18 -7.70
N THR A 12 -7.55 5.79 -8.96
CA THR A 12 -8.86 5.29 -9.39
C THR A 12 -9.27 4.00 -8.68
N SER A 13 -8.30 3.13 -8.37
CA SER A 13 -8.55 1.90 -7.61
C SER A 13 -8.87 2.21 -6.16
N LEU A 14 -8.11 3.10 -5.50
CA LEU A 14 -8.39 3.53 -4.12
C LEU A 14 -9.81 4.12 -4.02
N SER A 15 -10.23 4.96 -4.97
CA SER A 15 -11.61 5.48 -4.96
C SER A 15 -12.65 4.37 -5.08
N SER A 16 -12.49 3.42 -6.01
CA SER A 16 -13.45 2.33 -6.18
C SER A 16 -13.50 1.34 -5.00
N ASP A 17 -12.35 1.12 -4.37
CA ASP A 17 -12.17 0.15 -3.29
C ASP A 17 -12.53 0.73 -1.92
N SER A 18 -12.74 2.04 -1.83
CA SER A 18 -13.25 2.73 -0.64
C SER A 18 -14.76 2.61 -0.42
N LEU A 19 -15.48 1.94 -1.34
CA LEU A 19 -16.93 1.73 -1.25
C LEU A 19 -17.25 0.48 -0.42
N GLU A 20 -18.40 0.47 0.27
CA GLU A 20 -18.88 -0.71 1.01
C GLU A 20 -19.14 -1.92 0.10
N SER A 21 -19.52 -1.67 -1.15
CA SER A 21 -19.73 -2.70 -2.17
C SER A 21 -18.42 -3.30 -2.72
N ALA A 22 -17.25 -2.81 -2.27
CA ALA A 22 -15.98 -3.41 -2.64
C ALA A 22 -15.87 -4.83 -2.08
N HIS A 23 -15.20 -5.70 -2.82
CA HIS A 23 -15.03 -7.10 -2.45
C HIS A 23 -13.57 -7.53 -2.65
N ALA A 24 -13.19 -8.65 -2.04
CA ALA A 24 -11.84 -9.19 -2.11
C ALA A 24 -11.39 -9.47 -3.56
N LEU A 25 -10.08 -9.46 -3.80
CA LEU A 25 -9.51 -9.76 -5.13
C LEU A 25 -9.72 -11.21 -5.54
N SER A 26 -9.62 -12.12 -4.57
CA SER A 26 -9.87 -13.55 -4.71
C SER A 26 -11.29 -13.83 -4.24
N VAL A 27 -12.11 -14.39 -5.13
CA VAL A 27 -13.52 -14.68 -4.85
C VAL A 27 -13.84 -16.04 -5.45
N ASP A 28 -14.54 -16.87 -4.69
CA ASP A 28 -15.05 -18.13 -5.21
C ASP A 28 -16.21 -17.87 -6.19
N VAL A 29 -16.23 -18.59 -7.31
CA VAL A 29 -17.22 -18.40 -8.37
C VAL A 29 -17.86 -19.74 -8.75
N GLY A 30 -19.12 -19.91 -8.36
CA GLY A 30 -19.88 -21.15 -8.61
C GLY A 30 -20.90 -21.09 -9.76
N SER A 31 -21.21 -19.91 -10.30
CA SER A 31 -22.23 -19.74 -11.36
C SER A 31 -21.71 -18.91 -12.54
N PRO A 32 -22.27 -19.09 -13.76
CA PRO A 32 -21.89 -18.29 -14.93
C PRO A 32 -22.06 -16.78 -14.71
N ASP A 33 -23.11 -16.36 -13.99
CA ASP A 33 -23.33 -14.95 -13.68
C ASP A 33 -22.28 -14.42 -12.70
N SER A 34 -21.85 -15.23 -11.72
CA SER A 34 -20.74 -14.88 -10.83
C SER A 34 -19.42 -14.76 -11.59
N ILE A 35 -19.20 -15.58 -12.62
CA ILE A 35 -18.07 -15.44 -13.55
C ILE A 35 -18.15 -14.09 -14.28
N TRP A 36 -19.30 -13.69 -14.83
CA TRP A 36 -19.42 -12.38 -15.46
C TRP A 36 -19.27 -11.21 -14.48
N SER A 37 -19.72 -11.37 -13.24
CA SER A 37 -19.56 -10.37 -12.18
C SER A 37 -18.08 -10.10 -11.84
N ILE A 38 -17.24 -11.15 -11.84
CA ILE A 38 -15.78 -10.98 -11.72
C ILE A 38 -15.13 -10.37 -12.96
N PHE A 39 -15.83 -10.28 -14.12
CA PHE A 39 -15.40 -9.66 -15.39
C PHE A 39 -16.12 -8.33 -15.75
N SER A 40 -16.95 -7.77 -14.86
CA SER A 40 -17.70 -6.51 -15.08
C SER A 40 -16.83 -5.23 -15.11
N THR A 41 -17.40 -4.03 -15.21
CA THR A 41 -16.67 -2.73 -15.16
C THR A 41 -15.77 -2.59 -13.92
N ILE A 42 -16.10 -3.32 -12.85
CA ILE A 42 -15.29 -3.45 -11.65
C ILE A 42 -13.96 -4.19 -11.96
N THR A 43 -13.88 -5.02 -13.00
CA THR A 43 -12.69 -5.77 -13.44
C THR A 43 -11.60 -4.91 -14.03
N TYR A 44 -11.95 -3.80 -14.67
CA TYR A 44 -10.93 -2.83 -15.09
C TYR A 44 -10.29 -2.21 -13.84
N ASN A 45 -11.10 -1.74 -12.88
CA ASN A 45 -10.59 -1.19 -11.62
C ASN A 45 -9.97 -2.24 -10.67
N LYS A 46 -10.38 -3.51 -10.76
CA LYS A 46 -9.74 -4.66 -10.09
C LYS A 46 -8.42 -5.01 -10.74
N GLY A 47 -8.32 -4.96 -12.07
CA GLY A 47 -7.05 -5.14 -12.79
C GLY A 47 -6.04 -4.09 -12.34
N LYS A 48 -6.51 -2.84 -12.17
CA LYS A 48 -5.73 -1.74 -11.59
C LYS A 48 -5.36 -1.97 -10.12
N HIS A 49 -6.29 -2.48 -9.31
CA HIS A 49 -6.03 -2.84 -7.92
C HIS A 49 -4.98 -3.95 -7.83
N ARG A 50 -5.17 -5.06 -8.57
CA ARG A 50 -4.20 -6.16 -8.69
C ARG A 50 -2.84 -5.67 -9.15
N ALA A 51 -2.79 -4.82 -10.17
CA ALA A 51 -1.53 -4.24 -10.64
C ALA A 51 -0.87 -3.37 -9.56
N SER A 52 -1.64 -2.61 -8.77
CA SER A 52 -1.12 -1.80 -7.68
C SER A 52 -0.55 -2.64 -6.54
N VAL A 53 -1.24 -3.73 -6.17
CA VAL A 53 -0.75 -4.68 -5.16
C VAL A 53 0.47 -5.46 -5.67
N ILE A 54 0.50 -5.86 -6.95
CA ILE A 54 1.68 -6.50 -7.56
C ILE A 54 2.88 -5.54 -7.58
N ARG A 55 2.67 -4.26 -7.93
CA ARG A 55 3.72 -3.23 -7.86
C ARG A 55 4.26 -3.08 -6.44
N MET A 56 3.39 -3.00 -5.44
CA MET A 56 3.81 -2.99 -4.03
C MET A 56 4.65 -4.23 -3.67
N MET A 57 4.23 -5.41 -4.13
CA MET A 57 4.94 -6.68 -3.93
C MET A 57 6.34 -6.68 -4.53
N GLU A 58 6.45 -6.25 -5.79
CA GLU A 58 7.72 -6.09 -6.48
C GLU A 58 8.68 -5.16 -5.72
N HIS A 59 8.19 -4.02 -5.21
CA HIS A 59 9.04 -3.07 -4.49
C HIS A 59 9.54 -3.60 -3.14
N PHE A 60 8.70 -4.29 -2.34
CA PHE A 60 9.19 -4.83 -1.06
C PHE A 60 10.13 -6.03 -1.25
N MET A 61 9.99 -6.78 -2.34
CA MET A 61 10.89 -7.89 -2.70
C MET A 61 12.16 -7.42 -3.44
N THR A 62 12.16 -6.20 -3.96
CA THR A 62 13.07 -5.69 -5.01
C THR A 62 12.77 -6.26 -6.41
N HIS A 63 13.03 -5.43 -7.43
CA HIS A 63 12.77 -5.77 -8.84
C HIS A 63 13.51 -7.04 -9.29
N GLU A 64 14.76 -7.23 -8.85
CA GLU A 64 15.59 -8.37 -9.27
C GLU A 64 15.05 -9.69 -8.71
N THR A 65 14.80 -9.76 -7.41
CA THR A 65 14.22 -10.93 -6.74
C THR A 65 12.83 -11.25 -7.29
N PHE A 66 11.99 -10.24 -7.49
CA PHE A 66 10.66 -10.43 -8.07
C PHE A 66 10.73 -11.04 -9.47
N ARG A 67 11.61 -10.54 -10.35
CA ARG A 67 11.79 -11.09 -11.70
C ARG A 67 12.34 -12.51 -11.71
N LYS A 68 13.31 -12.82 -10.86
CA LYS A 68 13.84 -14.19 -10.71
C LYS A 68 12.74 -15.15 -10.24
N GLY A 69 11.98 -14.77 -9.21
CA GLY A 69 10.88 -15.58 -8.69
C GLY A 69 9.76 -15.80 -9.72
N LEU A 70 9.41 -14.76 -10.48
CA LEU A 70 8.44 -14.86 -11.58
C LEU A 70 8.95 -15.75 -12.71
N SER A 71 10.23 -15.66 -13.09
CA SER A 71 10.83 -16.54 -14.09
C SER A 71 10.77 -18.01 -13.67
N ASN A 72 11.06 -18.29 -12.39
CA ASN A 72 10.99 -19.65 -11.84
C ASN A 72 9.55 -20.17 -11.82
N TYR A 73 8.60 -19.33 -11.42
CA TYR A 73 7.16 -19.65 -11.47
C TYR A 73 6.72 -20.04 -12.90
N LEU A 74 7.05 -19.22 -13.89
CA LEU A 74 6.68 -19.47 -15.29
C LEU A 74 7.34 -20.74 -15.85
N ALA A 75 8.59 -21.02 -15.48
CA ALA A 75 9.26 -22.25 -15.88
C ALA A 75 8.62 -23.51 -15.25
N ALA A 76 8.22 -23.44 -13.97
CA ALA A 76 7.60 -24.55 -13.25
C ALA A 76 6.16 -24.85 -13.71
N HIS A 77 5.42 -23.82 -14.11
CA HIS A 77 3.99 -23.89 -14.47
C HIS A 77 3.73 -23.77 -15.98
N GLY A 78 4.77 -23.84 -16.80
CA GLY A 78 4.61 -23.85 -18.26
C GLY A 78 3.65 -24.95 -18.73
N ASN A 79 2.61 -24.56 -19.48
CA ASN A 79 1.56 -25.43 -20.01
C ASN A 79 0.67 -26.12 -18.95
N LYS A 80 0.60 -25.59 -17.72
CA LYS A 80 -0.27 -26.09 -16.64
C LYS A 80 -1.24 -25.01 -16.17
N THR A 81 -2.23 -25.40 -15.38
CA THR A 81 -3.05 -24.49 -14.58
C THR A 81 -2.28 -24.10 -13.31
N ALA A 82 -2.63 -22.95 -12.73
CA ALA A 82 -2.01 -22.45 -11.51
C ALA A 82 -3.03 -21.72 -10.65
N GLU A 83 -2.81 -21.76 -9.34
CA GLU A 83 -3.54 -21.02 -8.32
C GLU A 83 -2.69 -19.86 -7.77
N PRO A 84 -3.29 -18.86 -7.09
CA PRO A 84 -2.53 -17.76 -6.49
C PRO A 84 -1.40 -18.22 -5.56
N ASP A 85 -1.62 -19.32 -4.83
CA ASP A 85 -0.63 -19.87 -3.91
C ASP A 85 0.60 -20.42 -4.63
N ASP A 86 0.48 -20.91 -5.87
CA ASP A 86 1.61 -21.37 -6.68
C ASP A 86 2.55 -20.20 -7.04
N LEU A 87 1.97 -19.04 -7.35
CA LEU A 87 2.73 -17.81 -7.60
C LEU A 87 3.45 -17.36 -6.33
N PHE A 88 2.72 -17.27 -5.21
CA PHE A 88 3.29 -16.82 -3.94
C PHE A 88 4.38 -17.76 -3.44
N ALA A 89 4.25 -19.08 -3.60
CA ALA A 89 5.27 -20.04 -3.19
C ALA A 89 6.59 -19.86 -3.95
N ASN A 90 6.54 -19.62 -5.26
CA ASN A 90 7.73 -19.39 -6.08
C ASN A 90 8.41 -18.04 -5.77
N LEU A 91 7.61 -16.98 -5.62
CA LEU A 91 8.10 -15.67 -5.21
C LEU A 91 8.71 -15.72 -3.82
N ASP A 92 8.05 -16.39 -2.87
CA ASP A 92 8.53 -16.54 -1.51
C ASP A 92 9.82 -17.36 -1.46
N SER A 93 9.95 -18.42 -2.25
CA SER A 93 11.19 -19.20 -2.34
C SER A 93 12.37 -18.33 -2.77
N GLN A 94 12.20 -17.53 -3.82
CA GLN A 94 13.25 -16.61 -4.28
C GLN A 94 13.53 -15.50 -3.25
N TYR A 95 12.49 -14.95 -2.61
CA TYR A 95 12.65 -13.94 -1.57
C TYR A 95 13.42 -14.45 -0.36
N LEU A 96 13.29 -15.73 -0.03
CA LEU A 96 13.99 -16.35 1.11
C LEU A 96 15.48 -16.51 0.80
N LEU A 97 15.79 -16.87 -0.45
CA LEU A 97 17.16 -17.03 -0.92
C LEU A 97 17.91 -15.70 -0.90
N ASP A 98 17.29 -14.63 -1.43
CA ASP A 98 17.92 -13.32 -1.51
C ASP A 98 17.91 -12.58 -0.15
N PHE A 99 16.88 -12.81 0.68
CA PHE A 99 16.70 -12.18 2.00
C PHE A 99 16.33 -13.19 3.09
N PRO A 100 17.30 -13.98 3.60
CA PRO A 100 17.05 -15.01 4.61
C PRO A 100 16.43 -14.49 5.92
N ASN A 101 16.70 -13.23 6.25
CA ASN A 101 16.25 -12.56 7.48
C ASN A 101 14.96 -11.75 7.29
N ARG A 102 14.20 -11.97 6.21
CA ARG A 102 12.93 -11.29 5.99
C ARG A 102 11.97 -11.52 7.17
N PRO A 103 11.16 -10.52 7.55
CA PRO A 103 10.32 -10.62 8.74
C PRO A 103 9.05 -11.46 8.52
N VAL A 104 8.62 -11.64 7.28
CA VAL A 104 7.34 -12.27 6.92
C VAL A 104 7.42 -12.91 5.54
N SER A 105 6.61 -13.95 5.30
CA SER A 105 6.50 -14.58 3.97
C SER A 105 5.69 -13.72 3.00
N VAL A 106 5.95 -13.84 1.70
CA VAL A 106 5.17 -13.18 0.64
C VAL A 106 3.70 -13.55 0.75
N LYS A 107 3.40 -14.85 0.97
CA LYS A 107 2.01 -15.33 1.11
C LYS A 107 1.29 -14.64 2.26
N THR A 108 1.89 -14.60 3.45
CA THR A 108 1.28 -13.96 4.63
C THR A 108 0.95 -12.49 4.38
N VAL A 109 1.82 -11.77 3.67
CA VAL A 109 1.52 -10.37 3.28
C VAL A 109 0.36 -10.35 2.30
N MET A 110 0.48 -11.08 1.19
CA MET A 110 -0.46 -11.02 0.07
C MET A 110 -1.86 -11.55 0.40
N ASP A 111 -1.98 -12.49 1.33
CA ASP A 111 -3.28 -12.96 1.84
C ASP A 111 -4.07 -11.77 2.41
N THR A 112 -3.44 -10.88 3.17
CA THR A 112 -4.11 -9.68 3.71
C THR A 112 -4.50 -8.66 2.64
N TRP A 113 -3.92 -8.71 1.45
CA TRP A 113 -4.25 -7.78 0.35
C TRP A 113 -5.19 -8.38 -0.70
N THR A 114 -5.37 -9.71 -0.69
CA THR A 114 -6.11 -10.41 -1.75
C THR A 114 -7.40 -11.06 -1.25
N LEU A 115 -7.47 -11.44 0.03
CA LEU A 115 -8.60 -12.17 0.62
C LEU A 115 -9.63 -11.27 1.32
N GLN A 116 -9.30 -9.99 1.57
CA GLN A 116 -10.21 -9.02 2.17
C GLN A 116 -10.51 -7.86 1.22
N SER A 117 -11.63 -7.18 1.45
CA SER A 117 -12.05 -6.02 0.68
C SER A 117 -11.53 -4.71 1.26
N GLY A 118 -11.32 -3.72 0.39
CA GLY A 118 -10.85 -2.42 0.82
C GLY A 118 -9.33 -2.36 1.01
N HIS A 119 -8.90 -1.19 1.43
CA HIS A 119 -7.51 -0.86 1.73
C HIS A 119 -7.43 -0.03 3.01
N PRO A 120 -6.26 0.02 3.67
CA PRO A 120 -6.11 0.81 4.86
C PRO A 120 -5.89 2.30 4.56
N VAL A 121 -6.32 3.14 5.48
CA VAL A 121 -5.70 4.45 5.73
C VAL A 121 -4.72 4.28 6.88
N ILE A 122 -3.51 4.81 6.68
CA ILE A 122 -2.45 4.82 7.67
C ILE A 122 -2.37 6.20 8.29
N THR A 123 -2.68 6.31 9.57
CA THR A 123 -2.65 7.58 10.30
C THR A 123 -1.35 7.72 11.08
N ILE A 124 -0.64 8.83 10.82
CA ILE A 124 0.63 9.16 11.42
C ILE A 124 0.43 10.26 12.45
N THR A 125 0.62 9.91 13.72
CA THR A 125 0.53 10.85 14.84
C THR A 125 1.91 11.04 15.46
N ARG A 126 2.48 12.23 15.30
CA ARG A 126 3.84 12.53 15.81
C ARG A 126 3.80 13.09 17.23
N ASN A 127 4.74 12.62 18.04
CA ASN A 127 5.12 13.29 19.28
C ASN A 127 6.33 14.19 19.01
N TYR A 128 6.07 15.48 18.85
CA TYR A 128 7.08 16.49 18.51
C TYR A 128 8.09 16.78 19.63
N ILE A 129 7.84 16.32 20.86
CA ILE A 129 8.75 16.47 22.00
C ILE A 129 9.73 15.29 22.06
N SER A 130 9.22 14.06 22.00
CA SER A 130 10.06 12.86 22.08
C SER A 130 10.69 12.45 20.75
N GLY A 131 10.17 12.94 19.63
CA GLY A 131 10.57 12.52 18.28
C GLY A 131 10.00 11.16 17.85
N ALA A 132 9.21 10.51 18.72
CA ALA A 132 8.51 9.28 18.39
C ALA A 132 7.27 9.57 17.56
N LEU A 133 6.83 8.60 16.76
CA LEU A 133 5.57 8.65 16.05
C LEU A 133 4.80 7.35 16.23
N THR A 134 3.49 7.51 16.32
CA THR A 134 2.51 6.43 16.37
C THR A 134 1.92 6.28 14.98
N VAL A 135 1.96 5.06 14.44
CA VAL A 135 1.33 4.70 13.17
C VAL A 135 0.15 3.80 13.48
N THR A 136 -1.05 4.16 13.03
CA THR A 136 -2.24 3.33 13.14
C THR A 136 -2.80 2.96 11.76
N GLN A 137 -3.52 1.85 11.68
CA GLN A 137 -4.22 1.42 10.48
C GLN A 137 -5.71 1.19 10.77
N GLU A 138 -6.54 1.54 9.81
CA GLU A 138 -7.96 1.21 9.77
C GLU A 138 -8.42 1.09 8.32
N ARG A 139 -9.49 0.35 8.05
CA ARG A 139 -10.08 0.30 6.71
C ARG A 139 -10.60 1.69 6.31
N PHE A 140 -10.18 2.17 5.15
CA PHE A 140 -10.68 3.42 4.61
C PHE A 140 -12.04 3.23 3.94
N TYR A 141 -12.99 4.10 4.28
CA TYR A 141 -14.27 4.23 3.61
C TYR A 141 -14.47 5.69 3.20
N LEU A 142 -14.80 5.94 1.92
CA LEU A 142 -15.13 7.31 1.49
C LEU A 142 -16.43 7.81 2.14
N ARG A 143 -17.38 6.89 2.30
CA ARG A 143 -18.61 7.12 3.06
C ARG A 143 -19.07 5.80 3.64
N ARG A 144 -19.03 5.69 4.96
CA ARG A 144 -19.63 4.57 5.67
C ARG A 144 -21.12 4.86 5.89
N SER A 145 -21.98 3.92 5.49
CA SER A 145 -23.40 3.96 5.80
C SER A 145 -23.59 3.82 7.31
N GLY A 146 -24.53 4.58 7.87
CA GLY A 146 -24.93 4.42 9.28
C GLY A 146 -25.49 3.03 9.58
N ASP A 147 -25.99 2.34 8.55
CA ASP A 147 -26.57 0.99 8.63
C ASP A 147 -25.56 -0.12 8.26
N SER A 148 -24.26 0.21 8.16
CA SER A 148 -23.22 -0.77 7.85
C SER A 148 -23.23 -1.91 8.86
N THR A 149 -23.55 -3.12 8.43
CA THR A 149 -23.48 -4.34 9.25
C THR A 149 -22.10 -4.97 9.30
N ASP A 150 -21.11 -4.36 8.64
CA ASP A 150 -19.74 -4.86 8.58
C ASP A 150 -19.00 -4.64 9.91
N THR A 151 -18.79 -5.73 10.64
CA THR A 151 -18.08 -5.76 11.93
C THR A 151 -16.68 -6.38 11.80
N HIS A 152 -16.16 -6.59 10.59
CA HIS A 152 -14.85 -7.20 10.41
C HIS A 152 -13.73 -6.29 10.93
N ASP A 153 -12.79 -6.90 11.65
CA ASP A 153 -11.56 -6.25 12.11
C ASP A 153 -10.50 -6.32 11.01
N TYR A 154 -10.59 -5.40 10.04
CA TYR A 154 -9.69 -5.34 8.91
C TYR A 154 -8.28 -4.91 9.32
N LYS A 155 -7.30 -5.76 9.03
CA LYS A 155 -5.88 -5.48 9.27
C LYS A 155 -5.05 -5.97 8.10
N TRP A 156 -4.02 -5.21 7.75
CA TRP A 156 -3.11 -5.51 6.65
C TRP A 156 -1.68 -5.65 7.15
N TRP A 157 -0.89 -6.46 6.44
CA TRP A 157 0.56 -6.39 6.50
C TRP A 157 1.06 -5.30 5.57
N VAL A 158 1.41 -4.14 6.13
CA VAL A 158 1.71 -2.94 5.33
C VAL A 158 3.22 -2.68 5.28
N PRO A 159 3.84 -2.69 4.09
CA PRO A 159 5.21 -2.25 3.92
C PRO A 159 5.27 -0.72 3.98
N LEU A 160 5.75 -0.16 5.09
CA LEU A 160 5.85 1.28 5.28
C LEU A 160 7.18 1.81 4.74
N THR A 161 7.08 2.79 3.87
CA THR A 161 8.19 3.63 3.42
C THR A 161 7.94 5.06 3.91
N TYR A 162 9.01 5.77 4.25
CA TYR A 162 8.89 7.14 4.73
C TYR A 162 10.18 7.93 4.52
N THR A 163 10.03 9.23 4.39
CA THR A 163 11.12 10.21 4.31
C THR A 163 10.75 11.46 5.11
N SER A 164 11.73 12.32 5.39
CA SER A 164 11.54 13.59 6.08
C SER A 164 12.19 14.73 5.32
N ASN A 165 11.89 15.95 5.74
CA ASN A 165 12.51 17.13 5.18
C ASN A 165 14.05 17.11 5.30
N THR A 166 14.58 16.72 6.48
CA THR A 166 16.03 16.66 6.74
C THR A 166 16.69 15.45 6.06
N ASN A 167 16.11 14.26 6.16
CA ASN A 167 16.65 13.02 5.57
C ASN A 167 15.89 12.65 4.30
N ARG A 168 15.92 13.56 3.33
CA ARG A 168 15.13 13.48 2.12
C ARG A 168 15.66 12.41 1.18
N ASP A 169 14.84 11.41 0.92
CA ASP A 169 15.12 10.33 -0.01
C ASP A 169 13.79 9.81 -0.56
N PHE A 170 13.42 10.32 -1.73
CA PHE A 170 12.24 9.88 -2.46
C PHE A 170 12.55 8.79 -3.49
N LEU A 171 13.81 8.39 -3.64
CA LEU A 171 14.23 7.39 -4.62
C LEU A 171 14.29 5.99 -3.97
N SER A 172 14.55 5.93 -2.67
CA SER A 172 14.48 4.68 -1.91
C SER A 172 13.05 4.30 -1.60
N THR A 173 12.58 3.28 -2.32
CA THR A 173 11.25 2.71 -2.18
C THR A 173 11.24 1.44 -1.34
N THR A 174 12.38 1.07 -0.78
CA THR A 174 12.54 -0.15 0.02
C THR A 174 11.79 -0.01 1.34
N THR A 175 11.08 -1.06 1.73
CA THR A 175 10.35 -1.09 3.00
C THR A 175 11.28 -0.79 4.17
N ARG A 176 10.97 0.26 4.94
CA ARG A 176 11.75 0.65 6.12
C ARG A 176 11.23 -0.02 7.38
N THR A 177 9.93 -0.23 7.47
CA THR A 177 9.27 -0.87 8.62
C THR A 177 8.02 -1.58 8.15
N TRP A 178 7.65 -2.66 8.83
CA TRP A 178 6.41 -3.37 8.57
C TRP A 178 5.39 -3.07 9.65
N MET A 179 4.16 -2.82 9.22
CA MET A 179 3.00 -2.91 10.10
C MET A 179 2.45 -4.32 10.02
N ASN A 180 2.32 -5.00 11.16
CA ASN A 180 1.80 -6.37 11.19
C ASN A 180 0.27 -6.39 11.10
N SER A 181 -0.31 -7.53 10.72
CA SER A 181 -1.76 -7.72 10.76
C SER A 181 -2.32 -8.02 12.15
N ALA A 182 -1.47 -8.18 13.17
CA ALA A 182 -1.90 -8.50 14.53
C ALA A 182 -2.19 -7.24 15.37
N SER A 183 -1.55 -6.11 15.06
CA SER A 183 -1.68 -4.85 15.77
C SER A 183 -2.23 -3.76 14.85
N SER A 184 -3.20 -3.01 15.35
CA SER A 184 -3.70 -1.80 14.68
C SER A 184 -2.74 -0.62 14.84
N GLN A 185 -1.64 -0.78 15.59
CA GLN A 185 -0.70 0.29 15.92
C GLN A 185 0.75 -0.21 16.02
N ILE A 186 1.69 0.62 15.55
CA ILE A 186 3.12 0.50 15.86
C ILE A 186 3.70 1.86 16.28
N THR A 187 4.82 1.83 17.00
CA THR A 187 5.56 3.04 17.38
C THR A 187 6.93 3.02 16.72
N ILE A 188 7.28 4.11 16.03
CA ILE A 188 8.62 4.34 15.48
C ILE A 188 9.30 5.39 16.37
N ASN A 189 10.30 4.96 17.14
CA ASN A 189 10.88 5.77 18.21
C ASN A 189 11.77 6.92 17.71
N ASN A 190 12.35 6.81 16.52
CA ASN A 190 13.19 7.87 15.96
C ASN A 190 13.23 7.80 14.43
N LEU A 191 12.62 8.78 13.76
CA LEU A 191 12.67 8.94 12.31
C LEU A 191 13.85 9.82 11.85
N GLY A 192 14.58 10.43 12.79
CA GLY A 192 15.61 11.43 12.51
C GLY A 192 15.02 12.74 11.95
N ALA A 193 13.75 13.04 12.25
CA ALA A 193 13.07 14.26 11.85
C ALA A 193 12.89 15.17 13.05
N SER A 194 13.26 16.45 12.90
CA SER A 194 13.03 17.46 13.94
C SER A 194 11.55 17.82 14.05
N ALA A 195 11.19 18.55 15.11
CA ALA A 195 9.81 19.00 15.30
C ALA A 195 9.31 19.94 14.17
N ASN A 196 10.23 20.60 13.47
CA ASN A 196 9.94 21.52 12.36
C ASN A 196 10.01 20.83 10.98
N ASP A 197 10.43 19.56 10.92
CA ASP A 197 10.46 18.82 9.68
C ASP A 197 9.11 18.18 9.41
N TRP A 198 8.61 18.27 8.19
CA TRP A 198 7.54 17.39 7.73
C TRP A 198 8.08 15.96 7.55
N VAL A 199 7.17 14.98 7.68
CA VAL A 199 7.39 13.60 7.27
C VAL A 199 6.37 13.21 6.21
N ILE A 200 6.79 12.38 5.26
CA ILE A 200 5.93 11.82 4.22
C ILE A 200 6.09 10.30 4.25
N PHE A 201 4.97 9.59 4.31
CA PHE A 201 4.89 8.14 4.19
C PHE A 201 4.40 7.75 2.80
N ASN A 202 4.66 6.49 2.43
CA ASN A 202 4.35 5.91 1.13
C ASN A 202 5.12 6.63 0.00
N VAL A 203 6.45 6.58 0.06
CA VAL A 203 7.34 7.15 -0.96
C VAL A 203 6.94 6.66 -2.36
N GLN A 204 6.73 7.60 -3.28
CA GLN A 204 6.21 7.38 -4.64
C GLN A 204 4.86 6.64 -4.73
N GLN A 205 4.08 6.63 -3.64
CA GLN A 205 2.78 5.97 -3.53
C GLN A 205 2.81 4.51 -4.04
N ILE A 206 3.78 3.75 -3.54
CA ILE A 206 4.03 2.36 -3.93
C ILE A 206 3.10 1.41 -3.22
N GLY A 207 2.85 1.65 -1.94
CA GLY A 207 1.88 0.92 -1.17
C GLY A 207 0.47 1.29 -1.60
N PHE A 208 -0.41 0.29 -1.63
CA PHE A 208 -1.82 0.46 -1.95
C PHE A 208 -2.61 0.91 -0.71
N TYR A 209 -2.28 2.08 -0.17
CA TYR A 209 -2.92 2.64 1.03
C TYR A 209 -2.87 4.17 1.02
N ARG A 210 -3.82 4.78 1.73
CA ARG A 210 -3.86 6.24 1.96
C ARG A 210 -3.07 6.61 3.20
N VAL A 211 -2.57 7.83 3.27
CA VAL A 211 -1.88 8.34 4.45
C VAL A 211 -2.57 9.57 5.00
N ASN A 212 -2.91 9.54 6.28
CA ASN A 212 -3.32 10.69 7.05
C ASN A 212 -2.22 11.09 8.04
N TYR A 213 -2.13 12.37 8.36
CA TYR A 213 -1.17 12.91 9.31
C TYR A 213 -1.88 13.74 10.39
N ASP A 214 -1.22 13.94 11.52
CA ASP A 214 -1.65 14.94 12.49
C ASP A 214 -1.64 16.37 11.90
N ALA A 215 -2.44 17.26 12.49
CA ALA A 215 -2.65 18.61 12.00
C ALA A 215 -1.35 19.43 11.87
N GLN A 216 -0.38 19.21 12.77
CA GLN A 216 0.89 19.92 12.71
C GLN A 216 1.73 19.45 11.50
N ASN A 217 1.74 18.15 11.19
CA ASN A 217 2.46 17.66 10.02
C ASN A 217 1.79 18.13 8.72
N TRP A 218 0.46 18.13 8.66
CA TRP A 218 -0.29 18.72 7.54
C TRP A 218 0.04 20.20 7.35
N ALA A 219 0.15 20.98 8.43
CA ALA A 219 0.54 22.39 8.35
C ALA A 219 1.98 22.57 7.85
N LEU A 220 2.93 21.73 8.30
CA LEU A 220 4.31 21.74 7.81
C LEU A 220 4.38 21.41 6.31
N LEU A 221 3.61 20.41 5.86
CA LEU A 221 3.50 20.05 4.44
C LEU A 221 2.89 21.17 3.61
N ALA A 222 1.78 21.76 4.07
CA ALA A 222 1.12 22.87 3.38
C ALA A 222 2.04 24.09 3.24
N ASN A 223 2.75 24.46 4.30
CA ASN A 223 3.74 25.54 4.26
C ASN A 223 4.87 25.25 3.28
N TYR A 224 5.40 24.03 3.28
CA TYR A 224 6.47 23.62 2.38
C TYR A 224 6.01 23.60 0.91
N LEU A 225 4.79 23.12 0.63
CA LEU A 225 4.22 23.06 -0.72
C LEU A 225 3.88 24.44 -1.30
N ASN A 226 3.63 25.44 -0.46
CA ASN A 226 3.45 26.83 -0.87
C ASN A 226 4.77 27.60 -1.07
N SER A 227 5.92 26.98 -0.76
CA SER A 227 7.24 27.57 -0.97
C SER A 227 7.79 27.28 -2.37
N GLU A 228 8.81 28.02 -2.80
CA GLU A 228 9.54 27.73 -4.05
C GLU A 228 10.24 26.36 -4.03
N SER A 229 10.42 25.76 -2.85
CA SER A 229 11.09 24.47 -2.66
C SER A 229 10.17 23.26 -2.80
N PHE A 230 8.90 23.45 -3.19
CA PHE A 230 7.91 22.37 -3.30
C PHE A 230 8.35 21.25 -4.26
N THR A 231 9.16 21.57 -5.28
CA THR A 231 9.67 20.61 -6.27
C THR A 231 10.58 19.55 -5.67
N ASN A 232 11.12 19.78 -4.46
CA ASN A 232 11.93 18.80 -3.74
C ASN A 232 11.12 17.61 -3.23
N ILE A 233 9.81 17.76 -3.02
CA ILE A 233 8.92 16.62 -2.77
C ILE A 233 8.67 15.95 -4.11
N HIS A 234 8.87 14.63 -4.22
CA HIS A 234 8.69 13.92 -5.48
C HIS A 234 7.29 14.13 -6.08
N VAL A 235 7.19 14.24 -7.42
CA VAL A 235 5.93 14.56 -8.11
C VAL A 235 4.79 13.61 -7.73
N LEU A 236 5.08 12.32 -7.60
CA LEU A 236 4.11 11.31 -7.16
C LEU A 236 3.64 11.52 -5.72
N ASN A 237 4.52 11.91 -4.80
CA ASN A 237 4.12 12.22 -3.43
C ASN A 237 3.32 13.52 -3.35
N ARG A 238 3.59 14.52 -4.20
CA ARG A 238 2.73 15.71 -4.29
C ARG A 238 1.33 15.36 -4.77
N ALA A 239 1.23 14.49 -5.79
CA ALA A 239 -0.05 13.98 -6.28
C ALA A 239 -0.78 13.15 -5.22
N GLN A 240 -0.06 12.30 -4.48
CA GLN A 240 -0.58 11.54 -3.35
C GLN A 240 -1.14 12.47 -2.26
N LEU A 241 -0.36 13.46 -1.81
CA LEU A 241 -0.79 14.38 -0.74
C LEU A 241 -2.06 15.12 -1.13
N LEU A 242 -2.19 15.51 -2.40
CA LEU A 242 -3.41 16.12 -2.92
C LEU A 242 -4.56 15.12 -2.91
N ASP A 243 -4.39 13.92 -3.49
CA ASP A 243 -5.45 12.92 -3.55
C ASP A 243 -5.91 12.49 -2.15
N ASP A 244 -4.98 12.20 -1.23
CA ASP A 244 -5.29 11.83 0.15
C ASP A 244 -6.05 12.96 0.86
N ALA A 245 -5.59 14.21 0.78
CA ALA A 245 -6.24 15.35 1.46
C ALA A 245 -7.67 15.62 0.98
N PHE A 246 -8.04 15.27 -0.25
CA PHE A 246 -9.41 15.43 -0.77
C PHE A 246 -10.34 14.28 -0.38
N ASN A 247 -9.80 13.13 0.05
CA ASN A 247 -10.58 11.93 0.39
C ASN A 247 -10.73 11.73 1.90
N LEU A 248 -9.83 12.32 2.72
CA LEU A 248 -9.81 12.20 4.18
C LEU A 248 -10.81 13.12 4.89
#